data_AF-A0A8H9F8K6-F1
#
_entry.id   AF-A0A8H9F8K6-F1
#
_cell.length_a   1.000
_cell.length_b   1.000
_cell.length_c   1.000
_cell.angle_alpha   90.00
_cell.angle_beta   90.00
_cell.angle_gamma   90.00
#
_symmetry.space_group_name_H-M   'P 1'
#
loop_
_entity.id
_entity.type
_entity.pdbx_description
1 polymer ?
#
loop_
_entity_poly.entity_id
_entity_poly.type
_entity_poly.pdbx_seq_one_letter_code
_entity_poly.pdbx_strand_id
1 'polypeptide(L)'
;MQLLHKLYDIKHMSNSKIYKLLTTQKYSMVALTIGYLIPFIPSATVSYVNILINKNDFKKQLTPIVIGVSPFAYLYAYGGDSILHLNTSRIIKAAVMIVAVALIAAAILFILKSVKKHTKKA
;
A
#
# COMPACT_ATOMS: atom_id res chain seq x y z
N MET A 1 -16.34 7.00 -21.76
CA MET A 1 -17.06 6.45 -20.59
C MET A 1 -16.85 4.94 -20.36
N GLN A 2 -16.74 4.10 -21.40
CA GLN A 2 -16.53 2.63 -21.21
C GLN A 2 -15.21 2.25 -20.53
N LEU A 3 -14.11 2.97 -20.81
CA LEU A 3 -12.81 2.76 -20.15
C LEU A 3 -12.84 3.04 -18.63
N LEU A 4 -13.52 4.11 -18.23
CA LEU A 4 -13.71 4.47 -16.81
C LEU A 4 -14.52 3.39 -16.08
N HIS A 5 -15.59 2.87 -16.69
CA HIS A 5 -16.36 1.75 -16.16
C HIS A 5 -15.54 0.47 -16.02
N LYS A 6 -14.62 0.20 -16.95
CA LYS A 6 -13.74 -0.99 -16.91
C LYS A 6 -12.64 -0.88 -15.85
N LEU A 7 -12.12 0.33 -15.61
CA LEU A 7 -11.12 0.60 -14.57
C LEU A 7 -11.74 0.64 -13.17
N TYR A 8 -13.01 1.07 -13.07
CA TYR A 8 -13.77 1.11 -11.82
C TYR A 8 -14.73 -0.07 -11.68
N ASP A 9 -14.50 -1.18 -12.39
CA ASP A 9 -15.32 -2.39 -12.25
C ASP A 9 -15.03 -3.06 -10.89
N ILE A 10 -15.76 -2.57 -9.88
CA ILE A 10 -15.69 -3.00 -8.49
C ILE A 10 -15.89 -4.51 -8.36
N LYS A 11 -16.68 -5.12 -9.24
CA LYS A 11 -16.99 -6.55 -9.24
C LYS A 11 -15.76 -7.41 -9.59
N HIS A 12 -14.84 -6.85 -10.38
CA HIS A 12 -13.56 -7.48 -10.69
C HIS A 12 -12.55 -7.32 -9.53
N MET A 13 -12.56 -6.16 -8.86
CA MET A 13 -11.71 -5.94 -7.68
C MET A 13 -12.08 -6.85 -6.50
N SER A 14 -13.37 -7.10 -6.26
CA SER A 14 -13.85 -7.96 -5.17
C SER A 14 -13.47 -9.43 -5.31
N ASN A 15 -13.12 -9.90 -6.51
CA ASN A 15 -12.62 -11.26 -6.74
C ASN A 15 -11.08 -11.37 -6.77
N SER A 16 -10.37 -10.24 -6.65
CA SER A 16 -8.92 -10.21 -6.72
C SER A 16 -8.25 -10.89 -5.50
N LYS A 17 -7.04 -11.43 -5.71
CA LYS A 17 -6.21 -11.98 -4.61
C LYS A 17 -5.90 -10.91 -3.56
N ILE A 18 -5.76 -9.65 -3.96
CA ILE A 18 -5.49 -8.51 -3.10
C ILE A 18 -6.70 -8.23 -2.20
N TYR A 19 -7.91 -8.16 -2.77
CA TYR A 19 -9.13 -7.99 -1.99
C TYR A 19 -9.26 -9.07 -0.92
N LYS A 20 -9.14 -10.35 -1.32
CA LYS A 20 -9.19 -11.47 -0.36
C LYS A 20 -8.10 -11.36 0.69
N LEU A 21 -6.89 -10.93 0.31
CA LEU A 21 -5.79 -10.76 1.25
C LEU A 21 -6.10 -9.68 2.28
N LEU A 22 -6.71 -8.56 1.88
CA LEU A 22 -7.03 -7.43 2.77
C LEU A 22 -8.26 -7.72 3.67
N THR A 23 -9.25 -8.47 3.17
CA THR A 23 -10.51 -8.71 3.91
C THR A 23 -10.47 -9.92 4.85
N THR A 24 -9.55 -10.86 4.66
CA THR A 24 -9.47 -12.09 5.47
C THR A 24 -8.54 -11.99 6.68
N GLN A 25 -7.86 -10.85 6.88
CA GLN A 25 -6.95 -10.68 8.01
C GLN A 25 -7.73 -10.46 9.32
N LYS A 26 -7.24 -11.06 10.40
CA LYS A 26 -7.74 -10.81 11.77
C LYS A 26 -7.63 -9.32 12.16
N TYR A 27 -6.60 -8.63 11.67
CA TYR A 27 -6.32 -7.22 11.96
C TYR A 27 -6.45 -6.37 10.70
N SER A 28 -7.69 -6.08 10.28
CA SER A 28 -7.99 -5.38 9.03
C SER A 28 -7.31 -4.01 8.90
N MET A 29 -7.20 -3.26 10.01
CA MET A 29 -6.48 -1.97 10.05
C MET A 29 -5.03 -2.08 9.58
N VAL A 30 -4.30 -3.07 10.11
CA VAL A 30 -2.90 -3.30 9.78
C VAL A 30 -2.77 -3.73 8.32
N ALA A 31 -3.70 -4.58 7.85
CA ALA A 31 -3.76 -5.00 6.45
C ALA A 31 -3.96 -3.81 5.50
N LEU A 32 -4.85 -2.87 5.86
CA LEU A 32 -5.10 -1.65 5.09
C LEU A 32 -3.87 -0.73 5.09
N THR A 33 -3.24 -0.49 6.25
CA THR A 33 -2.01 0.31 6.34
C THR A 33 -0.89 -0.26 5.46
N ILE A 34 -0.65 -1.57 5.54
CA ILE A 34 0.34 -2.26 4.69
C ILE A 34 -0.08 -2.16 3.21
N GLY A 35 -1.38 -2.28 2.93
CA GLY A 35 -1.94 -2.13 1.58
C GLY A 35 -1.61 -0.77 0.96
N TYR A 36 -1.77 0.32 1.71
CA TYR A 36 -1.41 1.67 1.25
C TYR A 36 0.10 1.90 1.17
N LEU A 37 0.90 1.15 1.94
CA LEU A 37 2.35 1.26 1.96
C LEU A 37 3.02 0.52 0.78
N ILE A 38 2.39 -0.52 0.22
CA ILE A 38 3.00 -1.28 -0.87
C ILE A 38 2.72 -0.59 -2.23
N PRO A 39 3.74 -0.12 -2.95
CA PRO A 39 3.56 0.69 -4.16
C PRO A 39 2.93 -0.07 -5.35
N PHE A 40 3.06 -1.40 -5.37
CA PHE A 40 2.49 -2.24 -6.44
C PHE A 40 1.02 -2.62 -6.21
N ILE A 41 0.47 -2.32 -5.03
CA ILE A 41 -0.95 -2.53 -4.75
C ILE A 41 -1.70 -1.27 -5.21
N PRO A 42 -2.70 -1.38 -6.10
CA PRO A 42 -3.48 -0.22 -6.49
C PRO A 42 -4.19 0.40 -5.28
N SER A 43 -3.90 1.68 -4.99
CA SER A 43 -4.50 2.42 -3.88
C SER A 43 -6.02 2.47 -3.95
N ALA A 44 -6.59 2.48 -5.17
CA ALA A 44 -8.03 2.38 -5.40
C ALA A 44 -8.64 1.11 -4.81
N THR A 45 -7.96 -0.04 -4.94
CA THR A 45 -8.42 -1.32 -4.36
C THR A 45 -8.37 -1.27 -2.84
N VAL A 46 -7.29 -0.74 -2.26
CA VAL A 46 -7.15 -0.62 -0.80
C VAL A 46 -8.20 0.34 -0.24
N SER A 47 -8.44 1.46 -0.91
CA SER A 47 -9.42 2.46 -0.50
C SER A 47 -10.85 1.96 -0.60
N TYR A 48 -11.17 1.19 -1.64
CA TYR A 48 -12.45 0.51 -1.74
C TYR A 48 -12.67 -0.44 -0.55
N VAL A 49 -11.69 -1.28 -0.23
CA VAL A 49 -11.77 -2.20 0.92
C VAL A 49 -11.86 -1.44 2.24
N ASN A 50 -11.13 -0.33 2.39
CA ASN A 50 -11.16 0.52 3.57
C ASN A 50 -12.56 1.10 3.82
N ILE A 51 -13.19 1.65 2.78
CA ILE A 51 -14.56 2.19 2.86
C ILE A 51 -15.56 1.08 3.18
N LEU A 52 -15.40 -0.12 2.63
CA LEU A 52 -16.28 -1.25 2.96
C LEU A 52 -16.19 -1.67 4.43
N ILE A 53 -14.97 -1.76 4.97
CA ILE A 53 -14.73 -2.23 6.35
C ILE A 53 -15.09 -1.13 7.37
N ASN A 54 -14.79 0.12 7.06
CA ASN A 54 -14.91 1.25 8.00
C ASN A 54 -16.03 2.23 7.61
N LYS A 55 -17.11 1.76 6.96
CA LYS A 55 -18.14 2.56 6.27
C LYS A 55 -18.68 3.76 7.06
N ASN A 56 -18.78 3.66 8.38
CA ASN A 56 -19.35 4.69 9.26
C ASN A 56 -18.33 5.33 10.22
N ASP A 57 -17.04 5.05 10.07
CA ASP A 57 -15.99 5.53 10.97
C ASP A 57 -14.88 6.21 10.19
N PHE A 58 -15.04 7.52 9.99
CA PHE A 58 -14.09 8.32 9.21
C PHE A 58 -12.69 8.33 9.81
N LYS A 59 -12.58 8.32 11.15
CA LYS A 59 -11.27 8.24 11.82
C LYS A 59 -10.58 6.95 11.44
N LYS A 60 -11.30 5.84 11.49
CA LYS A 60 -10.77 4.53 11.09
C LYS A 60 -10.47 4.39 9.62
N GLN A 61 -11.17 5.12 8.74
CA GLN A 61 -10.80 5.20 7.33
C GLN A 61 -9.50 5.98 7.14
N LEU A 62 -9.33 7.09 7.84
CA LEU A 62 -8.20 8.00 7.65
C LEU A 62 -6.89 7.46 8.22
N THR A 63 -6.93 6.78 9.37
CA THR A 63 -5.73 6.24 10.04
C THR A 63 -4.82 5.39 9.12
N PRO A 64 -5.31 4.33 8.43
CA PRO A 64 -4.45 3.52 7.57
C PRO A 64 -3.95 4.27 6.34
N ILE A 65 -4.72 5.25 5.82
CA ILE A 65 -4.31 6.09 4.69
C ILE A 65 -3.11 6.95 5.11
N VAL A 66 -3.26 7.71 6.19
CA VAL A 66 -2.22 8.62 6.66
C VAL A 66 -0.95 7.84 6.96
N ILE A 67 -1.04 6.79 7.78
CA ILE A 67 0.13 6.01 8.17
C ILE A 67 0.78 5.31 6.96
N GLY A 68 -0.03 4.71 6.07
CA GLY A 68 0.49 3.95 4.94
C GLY A 68 1.10 4.81 3.83
N VAL A 69 0.54 6.00 3.58
CA VAL A 69 1.00 6.91 2.52
C VAL A 69 2.13 7.84 2.98
N SER A 70 2.18 8.20 4.27
CA SER A 70 3.18 9.14 4.82
C SER A 70 4.62 8.87 4.40
N PRO A 71 5.15 7.63 4.43
CA PRO A 71 6.53 7.36 4.03
C PRO A 71 6.82 7.78 2.58
N PHE A 72 5.93 7.41 1.65
CA PHE A 72 6.09 7.76 0.24
C PHE A 72 5.87 9.25 -0.02
N ALA A 73 4.92 9.88 0.69
CA ALA A 73 4.73 11.32 0.63
C ALA A 73 6.00 12.08 1.06
N TYR A 74 6.65 11.64 2.15
CA TYR A 74 7.93 12.21 2.58
C TYR A 74 9.02 12.02 1.52
N LEU A 75 9.16 10.81 0.96
CA LEU A 75 10.14 10.53 -0.09
C LEU A 75 9.91 11.41 -1.32
N TYR A 76 8.66 11.65 -1.70
CA TYR A 76 8.33 12.48 -2.85
C TYR A 76 8.64 13.95 -2.61
N ALA A 77 8.30 14.47 -1.42
CA ALA A 77 8.61 15.84 -1.03
C ALA A 77 10.12 16.06 -0.89
N TYR A 78 10.81 15.19 -0.14
CA TYR A 78 12.25 15.30 0.08
C TYR A 78 13.05 15.06 -1.21
N GLY A 79 12.68 14.04 -1.98
CA GLY A 79 13.31 13.73 -3.26
C GLY A 79 13.10 14.84 -4.29
N GLY A 80 11.87 15.34 -4.41
CA GLY A 80 11.55 16.47 -5.28
C GLY A 80 12.33 17.73 -4.92
N ASP A 81 12.35 18.12 -3.64
CA ASP A 81 13.14 19.24 -3.14
C ASP A 81 14.63 19.09 -3.45
N SER A 82 15.16 17.87 -3.32
CA SER A 82 16.57 17.58 -3.59
C SER A 82 16.93 17.72 -5.06
N ILE A 83 16.03 17.31 -5.97
CA ILE A 83 16.20 17.45 -7.41
C ILE A 83 16.13 18.93 -7.82
N LEU A 84 15.15 19.67 -7.29
CA LEU A 84 14.97 21.10 -7.61
C LEU A 84 16.17 21.95 -7.19
N HIS A 85 16.80 21.63 -6.07
CA HIS A 85 18.01 22.31 -5.60
C HIS A 85 19.31 21.73 -6.16
N LEU A 86 19.26 20.77 -7.10
CA LEU A 86 20.42 20.11 -7.72
C LEU A 86 21.44 19.58 -6.70
N ASN A 87 20.97 19.20 -5.50
CA ASN A 87 21.84 18.77 -4.42
C ASN A 87 22.10 17.26 -4.52
N THR A 88 23.20 16.89 -5.19
CA THR A 88 23.58 15.50 -5.45
C THR A 88 23.61 14.64 -4.19
N SER A 89 24.13 15.17 -3.07
CA SER A 89 24.18 14.45 -1.81
C SER A 89 22.78 14.11 -1.26
N ARG A 90 21.82 15.04 -1.39
CA ARG A 90 20.44 14.80 -0.96
C ARG A 90 19.69 13.87 -1.93
N ILE A 91 19.97 13.97 -3.23
CA ILE A 91 19.41 13.06 -4.25
C ILE A 91 19.85 11.62 -3.98
N ILE A 92 21.15 11.38 -3.71
CA ILE A 92 21.67 10.05 -3.38
C ILE A 92 20.99 9.51 -2.12
N LYS A 93 20.84 10.33 -1.07
CA LYS A 93 20.12 9.92 0.16
C LYS A 93 18.67 9.53 -0.12
N ALA A 94 17.96 10.31 -0.95
CA ALA A 94 16.59 10.00 -1.35
C ALA A 94 16.50 8.66 -2.11
N ALA A 95 17.42 8.42 -3.04
CA ALA A 95 17.49 7.15 -3.78
C ALA A 95 17.74 5.95 -2.86
N VAL A 96 18.68 6.07 -1.91
CA VAL A 96 18.94 5.02 -0.91
C VAL A 96 17.70 4.74 -0.06
N MET A 97 16.98 5.79 0.36
CA MET A 97 15.75 5.64 1.13
C MET A 97 14.64 4.95 0.34
N ILE A 98 14.47 5.26 -0.95
CA ILE A 98 13.52 4.55 -1.83
C ILE A 98 13.86 3.07 -1.92
N VAL A 99 15.14 2.74 -2.13
CA VAL A 99 15.61 1.33 -2.18
C VAL A 99 15.34 0.63 -0.85
N ALA A 100 15.63 1.28 0.28
CA ALA A 100 15.37 0.72 1.60
C ALA A 100 13.88 0.40 1.82
N VAL A 101 12.98 1.33 1.47
CA VAL A 101 11.52 1.11 1.56
C VAL A 101 11.07 -0.03 0.64
N ALA A 102 11.58 -0.10 -0.58
CA ALA A 102 11.29 -1.18 -1.51
C ALA A 102 11.76 -2.55 -0.98
N LEU A 103 12.95 -2.62 -0.37
CA LEU A 103 13.47 -3.83 0.26
C LEU A 103 12.64 -4.27 1.47
N ILE A 104 12.21 -3.33 2.31
CA ILE A 104 11.31 -3.62 3.44
C ILE A 104 9.99 -4.17 2.93
N ALA A 105 9.39 -3.55 1.91
CA ALA A 105 8.15 -4.04 1.30
C ALA A 105 8.34 -5.45 0.71
N ALA A 106 9.44 -5.71 0.00
CA ALA A 106 9.78 -7.02 -0.53
C ALA A 106 9.98 -8.08 0.58
N ALA A 107 10.66 -7.72 1.68
CA ALA A 107 10.86 -8.59 2.83
C ALA A 107 9.53 -8.95 3.51
N ILE A 108 8.65 -7.96 3.71
CA ILE A 108 7.30 -8.20 4.24
C ILE A 108 6.53 -9.17 3.33
N LEU A 109 6.55 -8.94 2.01
CA LEU A 109 5.91 -9.84 1.05
C LEU A 109 6.49 -11.26 1.08
N PHE A 110 7.82 -11.39 1.22
CA PHE A 110 8.49 -12.67 1.32
C PHE A 110 8.10 -13.43 2.59
N ILE A 111 8.08 -12.76 3.75
CA ILE A 111 7.66 -13.34 5.03
C ILE A 111 6.20 -13.79 4.94
N LEU A 112 5.30 -12.95 4.44
CA LEU A 112 3.88 -13.29 4.25
C LEU A 112 3.70 -14.51 3.34
N LYS A 113 4.49 -14.61 2.26
CA LYS A 113 4.48 -15.77 1.36
C LYS A 113 5.00 -17.03 2.06
N SER A 114 6.02 -16.91 2.91
CA SER A 114 6.62 -18.03 3.64
C SER A 114 5.67 -18.59 4.71
N VAL A 115 5.04 -17.70 5.50
CA VAL A 115 4.03 -18.09 6.51
C VAL A 115 2.86 -18.84 5.87
N LYS A 116 2.34 -18.36 4.75
CA LYS A 116 1.24 -19.02 4.02
C LYS A 116 1.62 -20.41 3.49
N LYS A 117 2.90 -20.66 3.21
CA LYS A 117 3.41 -21.97 2.78
C LYS A 117 3.43 -22.98 3.93
N HIS A 118 3.70 -22.53 5.16
CA HIS A 118 3.69 -23.37 6.36
C HIS A 118 2.26 -23.71 6.83
N THR A 119 1.32 -22.77 6.78
CA THR A 119 -0.08 -23.04 7.18
C THR A 119 -0.83 -23.99 6.22
N LYS A 120 -0.34 -24.19 4.99
CA LYS A 120 -0.93 -25.13 4.02
C LYS A 120 -0.46 -26.59 4.19
N LYS A 121 0.51 -26.84 5.06
CA LYS A 121 1.11 -28.17 5.30
C LYS A 121 0.70 -28.81 6.63
N ALA A 122 -0.03 -28.08 7.46
CA ALA A 122 -0.68 -28.59 8.67
C ALA A 122 -2.17 -28.79 8.36
#